data_AF-A0A062WMW8-F1
#
_entry.id   AF-A0A062WMW8-F1
#
_cell.length_a   1.000
_cell.length_b   1.000
_cell.length_c   1.000
_cell.angle_alpha   90.00
_cell.angle_beta   90.00
_cell.angle_gamma   90.00
#
_symmetry.space_group_name_H-M   'P 1'
#
loop_
_entity.id
_entity.type
_entity.pdbx_description
1 polymer ?
#
loop_
_entity_poly.entity_id
_entity_poly.type
_entity_poly.pdbx_seq_one_letter_code
_entity_poly.pdbx_strand_id
1 'polypeptide(L)'
;MIARTVVYDAGMLVALLRDSSAARLLHHGLRAAPHRPVVIGPVLAQAWRPDPKTVHAFSQYLKDCTVPQTRESASPMRGMSSTAGCVACARTFTLDSYKRAGAMLAEASLPPKKRPDVIDALVVIAAALHGPAQILTSDPDDIGAYTATLDRADIVVEPI
;
A
#
# COMPACT_ATOMS: atom_id res chain seq x y z
N MET A 1 21.08 1.89 -7.47
CA MET A 1 19.95 2.19 -6.56
C MET A 1 18.98 1.04 -6.66
N ILE A 2 18.69 0.31 -5.57
CA ILE A 2 17.72 -0.80 -5.62
C ILE A 2 16.33 -0.16 -5.73
N ALA A 3 15.56 -0.54 -6.75
CA ALA A 3 14.19 -0.05 -6.91
C ALA A 3 13.32 -0.60 -5.77
N ARG A 4 12.72 0.29 -4.97
CA ARG A 4 11.80 -0.09 -3.89
C ARG A 4 10.43 -0.41 -4.47
N THR A 5 9.79 -1.44 -3.92
CA THR A 5 8.36 -1.65 -4.19
C THR A 5 7.55 -0.62 -3.42
N VAL A 6 6.68 0.11 -4.10
CA VAL A 6 5.83 1.11 -3.44
C VAL A 6 4.50 0.49 -3.03
N VAL A 7 4.09 0.71 -1.79
CA VAL A 7 2.79 0.32 -1.24
C VAL A 7 2.00 1.59 -0.91
N TYR A 8 0.74 1.64 -1.30
CA TYR A 8 -0.15 2.73 -0.94
C TYR A 8 -0.92 2.40 0.33
N ASP A 9 -0.87 3.32 1.28
CA ASP A 9 -1.83 3.41 2.36
C ASP A 9 -3.16 4.04 1.87
N ALA A 10 -4.23 3.94 2.66
CA ALA A 10 -5.52 4.57 2.39
C ALA A 10 -5.41 6.09 2.24
N GLY A 11 -4.53 6.75 3.01
CA GLY A 11 -4.26 8.18 2.88
C GLY A 11 -3.86 8.57 1.45
N MET A 12 -3.06 7.75 0.77
CA MET A 12 -2.66 7.97 -0.62
C MET A 12 -3.82 7.92 -1.59
N LEU A 13 -4.71 6.93 -1.45
CA LEU A 13 -5.90 6.84 -2.30
C LEU A 13 -6.85 8.02 -2.07
N VAL A 14 -7.06 8.41 -0.82
CA VAL A 14 -7.91 9.56 -0.47
C VAL A 14 -7.32 10.86 -1.02
N ALA A 15 -6.00 11.05 -0.93
CA ALA A 15 -5.33 12.23 -1.48
C ALA A 15 -5.48 12.33 -3.01
N LEU A 16 -5.38 11.20 -3.73
CA LEU A 16 -5.64 11.14 -5.18
C LEU A 16 -7.10 11.49 -5.51
N LEU A 17 -8.08 11.03 -4.73
CA LEU A 17 -9.49 11.40 -4.92
C LEU A 17 -9.78 12.88 -4.65
N ARG A 18 -8.98 13.49 -3.77
CA ARG A 18 -9.03 14.93 -3.44
C ARG A 18 -8.22 15.81 -4.40
N ASP A 19 -7.66 15.22 -5.46
CA ASP A 19 -6.84 15.91 -6.46
C ASP A 19 -5.57 16.58 -5.89
N SER A 20 -4.99 16.01 -4.82
CA SER A 20 -3.73 16.50 -4.25
C SER A 20 -2.62 16.51 -5.31
N SER A 21 -1.98 17.67 -5.50
CA SER A 21 -0.89 17.83 -6.48
C SER A 21 0.33 16.99 -6.13
N ALA A 22 0.68 16.89 -4.85
CA ALA A 22 1.80 16.08 -4.36
C ALA A 22 1.54 14.59 -4.60
N ALA A 23 0.36 14.08 -4.22
CA ALA A 23 -0.03 12.69 -4.49
C ALA A 23 -0.04 12.37 -5.99
N ARG A 24 -0.55 13.27 -6.84
CA ARG A 24 -0.52 13.09 -8.30
C ARG A 24 0.90 13.07 -8.87
N LEU A 25 1.78 13.95 -8.38
CA LEU A 25 3.18 14.00 -8.81
C LEU A 25 3.89 12.67 -8.48
N LEU A 26 3.75 12.19 -7.24
CA LEU A 26 4.31 10.90 -6.81
C LEU A 26 3.73 9.73 -7.63
N HIS A 27 2.41 9.67 -7.80
CA HIS A 27 1.77 8.61 -8.58
C HIS A 27 2.24 8.61 -10.05
N HIS A 28 2.32 9.78 -10.68
CA HIS A 28 2.80 9.88 -12.06
C HIS A 28 4.27 9.47 -12.20
N GLY A 29 5.12 9.84 -11.24
CA GLY A 29 6.53 9.42 -11.24
C GLY A 29 6.69 7.90 -11.21
N LEU A 30 5.77 7.19 -10.54
CA LEU A 30 5.79 5.73 -10.43
C LEU A 30 5.32 4.99 -11.69
N ARG A 31 4.85 5.70 -12.72
CA ARG A 31 4.52 5.08 -14.02
C ARG A 31 5.73 4.49 -14.73
N ALA A 32 6.92 5.03 -14.47
CA ALA A 32 8.18 4.52 -15.00
C ALA A 32 8.77 3.36 -14.17
N ALA A 33 8.21 3.09 -12.97
CA ALA A 33 8.72 2.02 -12.11
C ALA A 33 8.39 0.63 -12.70
N PRO A 34 9.34 -0.33 -12.68
CA PRO A 34 9.10 -1.69 -13.15
C PRO A 34 7.96 -2.39 -12.40
N HIS A 35 7.93 -2.24 -11.08
CA HIS A 35 6.85 -2.74 -10.22
C HIS A 35 5.79 -1.65 -10.06
N ARG A 36 4.53 -2.00 -10.32
CA ARG A 36 3.38 -1.12 -10.08
C ARG A 36 3.21 -0.89 -8.58
N PRO A 37 2.73 0.28 -8.13
CA PRO A 37 2.40 0.46 -6.73
C PRO A 37 1.37 -0.58 -6.28
N VAL A 38 1.60 -1.17 -5.10
CA VAL A 38 0.73 -2.17 -4.50
C VAL A 38 -0.38 -1.47 -3.72
N VAL A 39 -1.62 -1.84 -4.01
CA VAL A 39 -2.80 -1.46 -3.23
C VAL A 39 -3.43 -2.74 -2.73
N ILE A 40 -3.38 -3.01 -1.43
CA ILE A 40 -4.03 -4.21 -0.89
C ILE A 40 -5.56 -4.03 -0.88
N GLY A 41 -6.28 -5.14 -1.01
CA GLY A 41 -7.76 -5.14 -1.04
C GLY A 41 -8.41 -4.34 0.10
N PRO A 42 -7.99 -4.49 1.37
CA PRO A 42 -8.54 -3.70 2.48
C PRO A 42 -8.38 -2.18 2.33
N VAL A 43 -7.24 -1.71 1.83
CA VAL A 43 -6.99 -0.28 1.57
C VAL A 43 -7.93 0.24 0.49
N LEU A 44 -8.07 -0.50 -0.62
CA LEU A 44 -9.02 -0.15 -1.68
C LEU A 44 -10.46 -0.11 -1.13
N ALA A 45 -10.84 -1.12 -0.34
CA ALA A 45 -12.19 -1.20 0.25
C ALA A 45 -12.49 -0.03 1.19
N GLN A 46 -11.52 0.41 2.00
CA GLN A 46 -11.68 1.55 2.92
C GLN A 46 -11.90 2.87 2.17
N ALA A 47 -11.16 3.08 1.08
CA ALA A 47 -11.23 4.30 0.27
C ALA A 47 -12.41 4.32 -0.73
N TRP A 48 -12.93 3.16 -1.13
CA TRP A 48 -13.96 3.07 -2.17
C TRP A 48 -15.32 3.63 -1.74
N ARG A 49 -15.93 4.44 -2.61
CA ARG A 49 -17.32 4.89 -2.51
C ARG A 49 -17.98 4.68 -3.88
N PRO A 50 -19.23 4.20 -3.96
CA PRO A 50 -19.87 3.86 -5.24
C PRO A 50 -20.40 5.08 -6.01
N ASP A 51 -19.97 6.30 -5.66
CA ASP A 51 -20.38 7.51 -6.36
C ASP A 51 -19.61 7.68 -7.70
N PRO A 52 -20.20 8.34 -8.71
CA PRO A 52 -19.59 8.46 -10.04
C PRO A 52 -18.20 9.10 -10.05
N LYS A 53 -17.93 10.04 -9.14
CA LYS A 53 -16.63 10.73 -9.08
C LYS A 53 -15.53 9.76 -8.64
N THR A 54 -15.79 9.01 -7.57
CA THR A 54 -14.85 8.00 -7.06
C THR A 54 -14.60 6.90 -8.08
N VAL A 55 -15.66 6.36 -8.68
CA VAL A 55 -15.56 5.31 -9.72
C VAL A 55 -14.72 5.80 -10.90
N HIS A 56 -15.00 7.02 -11.40
CA HIS A 56 -14.24 7.59 -12.51
C HIS A 56 -12.77 7.78 -12.17
N ALA A 57 -12.46 8.41 -11.03
CA ALA A 57 -11.08 8.67 -10.62
C ALA A 57 -10.27 7.38 -10.45
N PHE A 58 -10.79 6.40 -9.70
CA PHE A 58 -10.09 5.14 -9.49
C PHE A 58 -9.99 4.27 -10.75
N SER A 59 -10.93 4.36 -11.69
CA SER A 59 -10.77 3.70 -13.00
C SER A 59 -9.51 4.15 -13.76
N GLN A 60 -8.99 5.36 -13.47
CA GLN A 60 -7.75 5.86 -14.05
C GLN A 60 -6.53 5.44 -13.22
N TYR A 61 -6.53 5.72 -11.92
CA TYR A 61 -5.37 5.46 -11.06
C TYR A 61 -5.06 3.97 -10.88
N LEU A 62 -6.09 3.11 -10.75
CA LEU A 62 -5.87 1.67 -10.51
C LEU A 62 -5.26 0.94 -11.70
N LYS A 63 -5.35 1.49 -12.93
CA LYS A 63 -4.64 0.95 -14.10
C LYS A 63 -3.12 1.01 -13.94
N ASP A 64 -2.63 1.91 -13.10
CA ASP A 64 -1.21 2.08 -12.81
C ASP A 64 -0.75 1.30 -11.58
N CYS A 65 -1.67 0.82 -10.75
CA CYS A 65 -1.40 0.01 -9.56
C CYS A 65 -1.57 -1.49 -9.83
N THR A 66 -1.13 -2.30 -8.89
CA THR A 66 -1.52 -3.71 -8.78
C THR A 66 -2.33 -3.91 -7.51
N VAL A 67 -3.39 -4.71 -7.61
CA VAL A 67 -4.19 -5.14 -6.46
C VAL A 67 -4.00 -6.65 -6.35
N PRO A 68 -3.11 -7.13 -5.45
CA PRO A 68 -2.82 -8.55 -5.34
C PRO A 68 -4.06 -9.38 -5.01
N GLN A 69 -4.05 -10.65 -5.43
CA GLN A 69 -5.09 -11.63 -5.09
C GLN A 69 -6.52 -11.28 -5.54
N THR A 70 -6.64 -10.45 -6.57
CA THR A 70 -7.93 -10.18 -7.24
C THR A 70 -7.87 -10.64 -8.69
N ARG A 71 -9.04 -10.93 -9.27
CA ARG A 71 -9.14 -11.09 -10.72
C ARG A 71 -9.10 -9.71 -11.37
N GLU A 72 -8.63 -9.66 -12.62
CA GLU A 72 -8.67 -8.46 -13.47
C GLU A 72 -7.78 -7.29 -13.02
N SER A 73 -7.00 -7.44 -11.94
CA SER A 73 -5.98 -6.45 -11.60
C SER A 73 -4.80 -6.51 -12.57
N ALA A 74 -4.13 -5.37 -12.76
CA ALA A 74 -2.94 -5.31 -13.58
C ALA A 74 -1.82 -6.15 -12.95
N SER A 75 -1.03 -6.83 -13.80
CA SER A 75 0.15 -7.58 -13.36
C SER A 75 1.08 -6.69 -12.54
N PRO A 76 1.63 -7.17 -11.39
CA PRO A 76 2.54 -6.39 -10.55
C PRO A 76 3.72 -5.81 -11.32
N MET A 77 4.26 -6.57 -12.27
CA MET A 77 5.38 -6.13 -13.11
C MET A 77 4.86 -5.59 -14.44
N ARG A 78 5.27 -4.38 -14.81
CA ARG A 78 4.97 -3.81 -16.13
C ARG A 78 5.69 -4.62 -17.22
N GLY A 79 5.05 -4.79 -18.37
CA GLY A 79 5.60 -5.54 -19.50
C GLY A 79 5.54 -7.08 -19.36
N MET A 80 5.02 -7.61 -18.25
CA MET A 80 4.80 -9.04 -18.06
C MET A 80 3.31 -9.40 -18.17
N SER A 81 2.99 -10.43 -18.97
CA SER A 81 1.62 -10.90 -19.18
C SER A 81 1.12 -11.86 -18.08
N SER A 82 1.97 -12.28 -17.14
CA SER A 82 1.62 -13.25 -16.08
C SER A 82 1.84 -12.67 -14.68
N THR A 83 1.10 -13.20 -13.71
CA THR A 83 1.21 -12.90 -12.28
C THR A 83 2.52 -13.40 -11.65
N ALA A 84 3.36 -14.13 -12.41
CA ALA A 84 4.63 -14.67 -11.95
C ALA A 84 5.72 -13.59 -11.71
N GLY A 85 5.45 -12.32 -12.02
CA GLY A 85 6.43 -11.24 -11.90
C GLY A 85 6.80 -10.85 -10.46
N CYS A 86 5.97 -11.17 -9.46
CA CYS A 86 6.26 -10.84 -8.06
C CYS A 86 5.70 -11.90 -7.11
N VAL A 87 6.60 -12.62 -6.42
CA VAL A 87 6.23 -13.69 -5.47
C VAL A 87 5.39 -13.16 -4.31
N ALA A 88 5.68 -11.94 -3.83
CA ALA A 88 4.93 -11.34 -2.73
C ALA A 88 3.48 -11.01 -3.14
N CYS A 89 3.28 -10.40 -4.32
CA CYS A 89 1.95 -10.16 -4.87
C CYS A 89 1.21 -11.45 -5.24
N ALA A 90 1.92 -12.50 -5.64
CA ALA A 90 1.33 -13.80 -5.97
C ALA A 90 0.88 -14.60 -4.74
N ARG A 91 1.34 -14.24 -3.53
CA ARG A 91 0.94 -14.89 -2.28
C ARG A 91 -0.25 -14.19 -1.63
N THR A 92 -1.12 -14.98 -1.00
CA THR A 92 -2.14 -14.47 -0.08
C THR A 92 -1.52 -14.14 1.27
N PHE A 93 -2.14 -13.22 2.02
CA PHE A 93 -1.83 -13.11 3.44
C PHE A 93 -2.08 -14.47 4.12
N THR A 94 -1.13 -14.86 4.95
CA THR A 94 -1.15 -16.13 5.66
C THR A 94 -1.69 -15.94 7.07
N LEU A 95 -1.98 -17.04 7.77
CA LEU A 95 -2.29 -17.00 9.20
C LEU A 95 -1.20 -16.25 10.00
N ASP A 96 0.07 -16.47 9.66
CA ASP A 96 1.20 -15.77 10.29
C ASP A 96 1.16 -14.26 10.02
N SER A 97 0.84 -13.85 8.78
CA SER A 97 0.67 -12.45 8.41
C SER A 97 -0.35 -11.74 9.31
N TYR A 98 -1.49 -12.38 9.58
CA TYR A 98 -2.52 -11.82 10.45
C TYR A 98 -2.15 -11.83 11.94
N LYS A 99 -1.47 -12.88 12.41
CA LYS A 99 -0.95 -12.91 13.80
C LYS A 99 0.06 -11.79 14.03
N ARG A 100 0.96 -11.58 13.07
CA ARG A 100 1.92 -10.47 13.10
C ARG A 100 1.21 -9.14 13.12
N ALA A 101 0.25 -8.90 12.23
CA ALA A 101 -0.56 -7.68 12.27
C ALA A 101 -1.25 -7.48 13.63
N GLY A 102 -1.80 -8.54 14.22
CA GLY A 102 -2.39 -8.52 15.57
C GLY A 102 -1.38 -8.12 16.66
N ALA A 103 -0.15 -8.63 16.60
CA ALA A 103 0.93 -8.20 17.50
C ALA A 103 1.26 -6.72 17.31
N MET A 104 1.35 -6.25 16.06
CA MET A 104 1.59 -4.82 15.79
C MET A 104 0.50 -3.93 16.41
N LEU A 105 -0.77 -4.33 16.32
CA LEU A 105 -1.89 -3.58 16.92
C LEU A 105 -1.78 -3.49 18.46
N ALA A 106 -1.17 -4.48 19.10
CA ALA A 106 -0.96 -4.49 20.54
C ALA A 106 0.27 -3.68 20.98
N GLU A 107 1.29 -3.60 20.13
CA GLU A 107 2.62 -3.06 20.46
C GLU A 107 2.88 -1.66 19.90
N ALA A 108 2.19 -1.25 18.84
CA ALA A 108 2.42 0.04 18.19
C ALA A 108 2.20 1.21 19.15
N SER A 109 3.24 2.02 19.33
CA SER A 109 3.19 3.23 20.16
C SER A 109 2.58 4.40 19.37
N LEU A 110 1.26 4.37 19.20
CA LEU A 110 0.51 5.37 18.43
C LEU A 110 0.40 6.72 19.16
N PRO A 111 0.19 7.84 18.43
CA PRO A 111 -0.10 9.14 19.02
C PRO A 111 -1.34 9.10 19.94
N PRO A 112 -1.42 9.93 21.01
CA PRO A 112 -2.42 9.79 22.08
C PRO A 112 -3.92 9.78 21.68
N LYS A 113 -4.26 10.27 20.49
CA LYS A 113 -5.64 10.34 19.97
C LYS A 113 -5.95 9.26 18.94
N LYS A 114 -4.93 8.52 18.48
CA LYS A 114 -5.05 7.51 17.44
C LYS A 114 -5.41 6.17 18.09
N ARG A 115 -6.15 5.35 17.36
CA ARG A 115 -6.51 3.99 17.77
C ARG A 115 -5.81 3.01 16.83
N PRO A 116 -5.49 1.80 17.30
CA PRO A 116 -5.00 0.76 16.41
C PRO A 116 -5.96 0.53 15.23
N ASP A 117 -5.41 0.51 14.02
CA ASP A 117 -6.07 0.27 12.75
C ASP A 117 -5.43 -0.94 12.08
N VAL A 118 -6.24 -1.98 11.87
CA VAL A 118 -5.81 -3.22 11.24
C VAL A 118 -5.33 -3.00 9.80
N ILE A 119 -5.83 -1.99 9.11
CA ILE A 119 -5.45 -1.70 7.73
C ILE A 119 -4.02 -1.17 7.69
N ASP A 120 -3.65 -0.24 8.58
CA ASP A 120 -2.28 0.26 8.70
C ASP A 120 -1.28 -0.87 8.96
N ALA A 121 -1.62 -1.77 9.90
CA ALA A 121 -0.79 -2.95 10.19
C ALA A 121 -0.65 -3.86 8.95
N LEU A 122 -1.73 -4.09 8.19
CA LEU A 122 -1.69 -4.89 6.97
C LEU A 122 -0.91 -4.21 5.84
N VAL A 123 -0.91 -2.88 5.75
CA VAL A 123 -0.06 -2.11 4.82
C VAL A 123 1.41 -2.35 5.16
N VAL A 124 1.78 -2.29 6.44
CA VAL A 124 3.16 -2.56 6.89
C VAL A 124 3.56 -4.01 6.62
N ILE A 125 2.68 -4.99 6.88
CA ILE A 125 2.94 -6.39 6.52
C ILE A 125 3.11 -6.55 5.00
N ALA A 126 2.28 -5.90 4.19
CA ALA A 126 2.43 -5.93 2.74
C ALA A 126 3.79 -5.37 2.31
N ALA A 127 4.20 -4.22 2.84
CA ALA A 127 5.51 -3.63 2.55
C ALA A 127 6.66 -4.57 2.96
N ALA A 128 6.59 -5.16 4.16
CA ALA A 128 7.60 -6.10 4.66
C ALA A 128 7.77 -7.34 3.76
N LEU A 129 6.69 -7.82 3.13
CA LEU A 129 6.74 -8.95 2.20
C LEU A 129 7.45 -8.63 0.88
N HIS A 130 7.59 -7.34 0.52
CA HIS A 130 8.19 -6.89 -0.74
C HIS A 130 9.63 -6.34 -0.60
N GLY A 131 10.19 -6.36 0.62
CA GLY A 131 11.44 -5.67 0.98
C GLY A 131 12.56 -5.77 -0.08
N PRO A 132 13.16 -4.63 -0.50
CA PRO A 132 12.98 -3.27 0.02
C PRO A 132 11.70 -2.58 -0.47
N ALA A 133 11.03 -1.83 0.42
CA ALA A 133 9.75 -1.19 0.13
C ALA A 133 9.68 0.29 0.56
N GLN A 134 8.69 1.01 0.03
CA GLN A 134 8.31 2.36 0.43
C GLN A 134 6.79 2.42 0.63
N ILE A 135 6.31 3.05 1.69
CA ILE A 135 4.88 3.28 1.95
C ILE A 135 4.59 4.77 1.72
N LEU A 136 3.62 5.08 0.85
CA LEU A 136 3.10 6.44 0.69
C LEU A 136 1.84 6.63 1.55
N THR A 137 1.84 7.62 2.45
CA THR A 137 0.74 7.86 3.39
C THR A 137 0.58 9.35 3.74
N SER A 138 -0.62 9.76 4.13
CA SER A 138 -0.87 11.08 4.73
C SER A 138 -0.54 11.16 6.22
N ASP A 139 -0.37 10.01 6.88
CA ASP A 139 -0.19 9.91 8.33
C ASP A 139 1.11 9.12 8.64
N PRO A 140 2.29 9.70 8.34
CA PRO A 140 3.58 8.99 8.46
C PRO A 140 3.90 8.56 9.89
N ASP A 141 3.44 9.30 10.91
CA ASP A 141 3.65 8.95 12.31
C ASP A 141 2.90 7.66 12.70
N ASP A 142 1.68 7.47 12.19
CA ASP A 142 0.88 6.28 12.47
C ASP A 142 1.53 5.05 11.82
N ILE A 143 1.85 5.13 10.52
CA ILE A 143 2.56 4.05 9.81
C ILE A 143 3.95 3.81 10.42
N GLY A 144 4.65 4.87 10.85
CA GLY A 144 5.92 4.79 11.56
C GLY A 144 5.81 3.96 12.84
N ALA A 145 4.77 4.17 13.64
CA ALA A 145 4.53 3.38 14.85
C ALA A 145 4.36 1.88 14.58
N TYR A 146 3.71 1.51 13.47
CA TYR A 146 3.60 0.10 13.05
C TYR A 146 4.91 -0.46 12.50
N THR A 147 5.63 0.27 11.65
CA THR A 147 6.91 -0.22 11.10
C THR A 147 7.95 -0.43 12.20
N ALA A 148 7.92 0.37 13.27
CA ALA A 148 8.78 0.22 14.45
C ALA A 148 8.58 -1.10 15.22
N THR A 149 7.46 -1.80 15.01
CA THR A 149 7.21 -3.14 15.61
C THR A 149 7.91 -4.27 14.85
N LEU A 150 8.49 -3.99 13.67
CA LEU A 150 9.22 -4.98 12.89
C LEU A 150 10.72 -4.90 13.14
N ASP A 151 11.31 -6.04 13.51
CA ASP A 151 12.75 -6.19 13.49
C ASP A 151 13.28 -6.17 12.05
N ARG A 152 14.08 -5.15 11.71
CA ARG A 152 14.92 -5.09 10.49
C ARG A 152 14.16 -5.05 9.15
N ALA A 153 12.92 -4.53 9.12
CA ALA A 153 12.22 -4.33 7.86
C ALA A 153 12.80 -3.15 7.07
N ASP A 154 13.22 -3.37 5.82
CA ASP A 154 13.69 -2.31 4.92
C ASP A 154 12.51 -1.58 4.28
N ILE A 155 11.85 -0.73 5.08
CA ILE A 155 10.68 0.06 4.72
C ILE A 155 10.98 1.54 4.94
N VAL A 156 10.75 2.35 3.90
CA VAL A 156 10.75 3.81 4.00
C VAL A 156 9.29 4.28 4.07
N VAL A 157 8.95 5.12 5.05
CA VAL A 157 7.65 5.79 5.13
C VAL A 157 7.79 7.18 4.53
N GLU A 158 7.00 7.48 3.50
CA GLU A 158 7.06 8.74 2.76
C GLU A 158 5.73 9.50 2.90
N PRO A 159 5.75 10.75 3.38
CA PRO A 159 4.56 11.60 3.43
C PRO A 159 4.13 12.05 2.03
N ILE A 160 2.83 12.35 1.88
CA ILE A 160 2.21 12.81 0.62
C ILE A 160 1.48 14.15 0.76
#